data_AF-A0A536UC81-F1
#
_entry.id   AF-A0A536UC81-F1
#
_cell.length_a   1.000
_cell.length_b   1.000
_cell.length_c   1.000
_cell.angle_alpha   90.00
_cell.angle_beta   90.00
_cell.angle_gamma   90.00
#
_symmetry.space_group_name_H-M   'P 1'
#
loop_
_entity.id
_entity.type
_entity.pdbx_description
1 polymer ?
#
loop_
_entity_poly.entity_id
_entity_poly.type
_entity_poly.pdbx_seq_one_letter_code
_entity_poly.pdbx_strand_id
1 'polypeptide(L)'
;MRDVVARRRAEHVRYVHNPTRLGFHGNFAQLFSRAKGRYIKFLNDDDVLHVNCVAKMVAAFEFLGPRISLVTSRRQLIDETGAMIPDTAATRPLSDRDCTFNGRMLGNELLLQSINRVGEPSAVMFRHSDVSLSSDTLFRIVR
;
A
#
# COMPACT_ATOMS: atom_id res chain seq x y z
N MET A 1 4.77 -18.72 -9.61
CA MET A 1 4.80 -18.13 -8.25
C MET A 1 5.51 -19.01 -7.22
N ARG A 2 5.05 -20.26 -6.99
CA ARG A 2 5.66 -21.17 -5.99
C ARG A 2 7.16 -21.40 -6.24
N ASP A 3 7.56 -21.66 -7.49
CA ASP A 3 8.96 -21.88 -7.85
C ASP A 3 9.82 -20.61 -7.76
N VAL A 4 9.20 -19.44 -7.94
CA VAL A 4 9.86 -18.13 -7.80
C VAL A 4 10.18 -17.86 -6.33
N VAL A 5 9.24 -18.17 -5.43
CA VAL A 5 9.44 -18.06 -3.99
C VAL A 5 10.47 -19.08 -3.50
N ALA A 6 10.41 -20.32 -3.99
CA ALA A 6 11.36 -21.38 -3.62
C ALA A 6 12.83 -21.06 -3.97
N ARG A 7 13.06 -20.24 -5.01
CA ARG A 7 14.40 -19.81 -5.45
C ARG A 7 14.95 -18.59 -4.70
N ARG A 8 14.12 -17.87 -3.95
CA ARG A 8 14.51 -16.70 -3.13
C ARG A 8 14.69 -17.17 -1.68
N ARG A 9 15.54 -16.49 -0.89
CA ARG A 9 15.83 -16.86 0.51
C ARG A 9 14.52 -17.06 1.28
N ALA A 10 14.18 -18.33 1.55
CA ALA A 10 12.90 -18.76 2.09
C ALA A 10 12.61 -18.21 3.50
N GLU A 11 13.63 -17.69 4.20
CA GLU A 11 13.53 -17.19 5.58
C GLU A 11 12.62 -15.97 5.73
N HIS A 12 12.44 -15.16 4.67
CA HIS A 12 11.64 -13.93 4.72
C HIS A 12 10.41 -13.93 3.81
N VAL A 13 10.16 -15.03 3.08
CA VAL A 13 9.04 -15.13 2.15
C VAL A 13 8.21 -16.36 2.48
N ARG A 14 6.93 -16.15 2.81
CA ARG A 14 5.97 -17.24 3.02
C ARG A 14 4.96 -17.25 1.88
N TYR A 15 4.93 -18.35 1.14
CA TYR A 15 3.92 -18.59 0.12
C TYR A 15 2.67 -19.26 0.73
N VAL A 16 1.49 -18.76 0.36
CA VAL A 16 0.20 -19.36 0.74
C VAL A 16 -0.62 -19.53 -0.54
N HIS A 17 -1.08 -20.76 -0.78
CA HIS A 17 -1.98 -21.07 -1.88
C HIS A 17 -3.40 -21.24 -1.34
N ASN A 18 -4.37 -20.56 -1.98
CA ASN A 18 -5.77 -20.70 -1.60
C ASN A 18 -6.42 -21.84 -2.41
N PRO A 19 -7.08 -22.82 -1.76
CA PRO A 19 -7.73 -23.93 -2.45
C PRO A 19 -8.92 -23.47 -3.31
N THR A 20 -9.50 -22.32 -2.97
CA THR A 20 -10.57 -21.67 -3.72
C THR A 20 -10.22 -20.21 -3.98
N ARG A 21 -10.78 -19.63 -5.04
CA ARG A 21 -10.56 -18.22 -5.38
C ARG A 21 -11.27 -17.31 -4.37
N LEU A 22 -10.50 -16.61 -3.53
CA LEU A 22 -11.02 -15.68 -2.52
C LEU A 22 -11.40 -14.29 -3.08
N GLY A 23 -11.11 -14.05 -4.36
CA GLY A 23 -11.23 -12.72 -4.97
C GLY A 23 -10.24 -11.71 -4.39
N PHE A 24 -10.33 -10.46 -4.85
CA PHE A 24 -9.46 -9.37 -4.40
C PHE A 24 -9.59 -9.14 -2.88
N HIS A 25 -10.80 -8.90 -2.39
CA HIS A 25 -11.05 -8.60 -0.98
C HIS A 25 -10.59 -9.71 -0.04
N GLY A 26 -11.00 -10.96 -0.32
CA GLY A 26 -10.65 -12.10 0.52
C GLY A 26 -9.15 -12.41 0.53
N ASN A 27 -8.46 -12.19 -0.59
CA ASN A 27 -7.00 -12.40 -0.66
C ASN A 27 -6.25 -11.41 0.25
N PHE A 28 -6.58 -10.12 0.15
CA PHE A 28 -5.98 -9.07 0.98
C PHE A 28 -6.30 -9.24 2.47
N ALA A 29 -7.55 -9.55 2.81
CA ALA A 29 -7.95 -9.84 4.18
C ALA A 29 -7.19 -11.03 4.77
N GLN A 30 -7.04 -12.12 4.00
CA GLN A 30 -6.26 -13.28 4.44
C GLN A 30 -4.78 -12.93 4.64
N LEU A 31 -4.17 -12.19 3.71
CA LEU A 31 -2.78 -11.76 3.83
C LEU A 31 -2.58 -10.85 5.06
N PHE A 32 -3.50 -9.92 5.32
CA PHE A 32 -3.47 -9.07 6.50
C PHE A 32 -3.53 -9.86 7.81
N SER A 33 -4.48 -10.80 7.93
CA SER A 33 -4.60 -11.67 9.11
C SER A 33 -3.38 -12.57 9.34
N ARG A 34 -2.62 -12.87 8.28
CA ARG A 34 -1.40 -13.67 8.35
C ARG A 34 -0.14 -12.84 8.62
N ALA A 35 -0.17 -11.54 8.35
CA ALA A 35 0.99 -10.67 8.50
C ALA A 35 1.37 -10.50 9.99
N LYS A 36 2.68 -10.37 10.24
CA LYS A 36 3.24 -10.24 11.61
C LYS A 36 4.05 -8.95 11.81
N GLY A 37 4.18 -8.14 10.77
CA GLY A 37 4.95 -6.90 10.82
C GLY A 37 4.20 -5.78 11.52
N ARG A 38 4.92 -4.89 12.21
CA ARG A 38 4.36 -3.67 12.82
C ARG A 38 3.69 -2.76 11.78
N TYR A 39 4.29 -2.71 10.59
CA TYR A 39 3.81 -1.97 9.44
C TYR A 39 3.39 -2.92 8.33
N ILE A 40 2.25 -2.63 7.71
CA ILE A 40 1.72 -3.37 6.57
C ILE A 40 1.79 -2.50 5.34
N LYS A 41 2.41 -3.06 4.30
CA LYS A 41 2.41 -2.55 2.93
C LYS A 41 2.13 -3.72 2.02
N PHE A 42 1.14 -3.56 1.15
CA PHE A 42 0.91 -4.53 0.11
C PHE A 42 1.82 -4.25 -1.08
N LEU A 43 2.04 -5.27 -1.89
CA LEU A 43 2.67 -5.17 -3.20
C LEU A 43 1.84 -6.04 -4.13
N ASN A 44 1.16 -5.41 -5.08
CA ASN A 44 0.47 -6.13 -6.14
C ASN A 44 1.50 -6.82 -7.03
N ASP A 45 1.06 -7.85 -7.75
CA ASP A 45 1.93 -8.70 -8.56
C ASP A 45 2.43 -8.04 -9.84
N ASP A 46 1.76 -6.97 -10.28
CA ASP A 46 2.13 -6.12 -11.42
C ASP A 46 2.94 -4.88 -11.05
N ASP A 47 3.16 -4.62 -9.76
CA ASP A 47 3.87 -3.44 -9.27
C ASP A 47 5.33 -3.74 -8.88
N VAL A 48 6.17 -2.70 -8.97
CA VAL A 48 7.54 -2.71 -8.46
C VAL A 48 7.77 -1.56 -7.48
N LEU A 49 8.52 -1.84 -6.42
CA LEU A 49 8.89 -0.82 -5.43
C LEU A 49 10.25 -0.22 -5.76
N HIS A 50 10.34 1.10 -5.61
CA HIS A 50 11.63 1.76 -5.51
C HIS A 50 12.41 1.20 -4.30
N VAL A 51 13.73 1.01 -4.44
CA VAL A 51 14.60 0.37 -3.43
C VAL A 51 14.47 0.97 -2.02
N ASN A 52 14.24 2.28 -1.94
CA ASN A 52 14.10 3.02 -0.69
C ASN A 52 12.65 3.21 -0.20
N CYS A 53 11.64 2.70 -0.92
CA CYS A 53 10.23 2.95 -0.63
C CYS A 53 9.85 2.54 0.79
N VAL A 54 10.10 1.27 1.15
CA VAL A 54 9.75 0.72 2.48
C VAL A 54 10.48 1.47 3.59
N ALA A 55 11.80 1.68 3.45
CA ALA A 55 12.61 2.36 4.45
C ALA A 55 12.11 3.80 4.72
N LYS A 56 11.78 4.56 3.68
CA LYS A 56 11.25 5.92 3.83
C LYS A 56 9.88 5.95 4.51
N MET A 57 8.98 5.03 4.16
CA MET A 57 7.64 4.98 4.77
C MET A 57 7.70 4.59 6.25
N VAL A 58 8.59 3.64 6.61
CA VAL A 58 8.85 3.29 8.02
C VAL A 58 9.44 4.48 8.75
N ALA A 59 10.45 5.16 8.19
CA ALA A 59 11.06 6.34 8.80
C ALA A 59 10.03 7.46 9.08
N ALA A 60 9.07 7.68 8.17
CA ALA A 60 7.98 8.63 8.40
C ALA A 60 7.12 8.25 9.61
N PHE A 61 6.79 6.96 9.78
CA PHE A 61 6.07 6.48 10.95
C PHE A 61 6.87 6.58 12.24
N GLU A 62 8.16 6.27 12.23
CA GLU A 62 9.00 6.39 13.42
C GLU A 62 9.20 7.87 13.82
N PHE A 63 9.33 8.77 12.84
CA PHE A 63 9.51 10.21 13.10
C PHE A 63 8.23 10.94 13.52
N LEU A 64 7.10 10.66 12.85
CA LEU A 64 5.83 11.35 13.11
C LEU A 64 5.01 10.66 14.20
N GLY A 65 5.25 9.36 14.42
CA GLY A 65 4.64 8.56 15.47
C GLY A 65 3.12 8.55 15.41
N PRO A 66 2.43 8.92 16.50
CA PRO A 66 0.97 8.89 16.57
C PRO A 66 0.28 9.98 15.74
N ARG A 67 1.01 10.95 15.19
CA ARG A 67 0.45 12.08 14.42
C ARG A 67 -0.05 11.68 13.03
N ILE A 68 0.36 10.53 12.53
CA ILE A 68 -0.07 10.00 11.23
C ILE A 68 -0.61 8.59 11.39
N SER A 69 -1.57 8.20 10.56
CA SER A 69 -2.15 6.85 10.53
C SER A 69 -1.88 6.10 9.22
N LEU A 70 -1.57 6.83 8.15
CA LEU A 70 -1.31 6.32 6.82
C LEU A 70 -0.11 7.07 6.21
N VAL A 71 0.76 6.35 5.52
CA VAL A 71 1.76 6.94 4.63
C VAL A 71 1.43 6.50 3.21
N THR A 72 1.45 7.43 2.26
CA THR A 72 1.34 7.13 0.83
C THR A 72 2.55 7.70 0.09
N SER A 73 2.99 7.00 -0.96
CA SER A 73 3.97 7.50 -1.92
C SER A 73 3.32 7.76 -3.28
N ARG A 74 3.80 8.76 -4.01
CA ARG A 74 3.45 8.89 -5.44
C ARG A 74 3.86 7.62 -6.20
N ARG A 75 3.20 7.36 -7.33
CA ARG A 75 3.56 6.26 -8.24
C ARG A 75 4.03 6.86 -9.55
N GLN A 76 5.08 6.29 -10.12
CA GLN A 76 5.51 6.56 -11.48
C GLN A 76 4.96 5.43 -12.34
N LEU A 77 4.10 5.75 -13.31
CA LEU A 77 3.63 4.74 -14.25
C LEU A 77 4.80 4.27 -15.13
N ILE A 78 4.84 2.98 -15.40
CA ILE A 78 5.80 2.34 -16.30
C ILE A 78 5.07 1.36 -17.21
N ASP A 79 5.61 1.13 -18.40
CA ASP A 79 5.16 0.06 -19.29
C ASP A 79 5.81 -1.29 -18.95
N GLU A 80 5.52 -2.33 -19.73
CA GLU A 80 6.06 -3.68 -19.55
C GLU A 80 7.59 -3.77 -19.70
N THR A 81 8.22 -2.77 -20.33
CA THR A 81 9.68 -2.68 -20.48
C THR A 81 10.33 -1.91 -19.33
N GLY A 82 9.53 -1.30 -18.46
CA GLY A 82 9.97 -0.41 -17.39
C GLY A 82 10.18 1.03 -17.84
N ALA A 83 9.81 1.40 -19.07
CA ALA A 83 9.90 2.77 -19.53
C ALA A 83 8.81 3.63 -18.87
N MET A 84 9.16 4.87 -18.51
CA MET A 84 8.25 5.77 -17.79
C MET A 84 7.11 6.25 -18.68
N ILE A 85 5.90 6.18 -18.16
CA ILE A 85 4.68 6.72 -18.77
C ILE A 85 4.33 8.06 -18.11
N PRO A 86 3.84 9.06 -18.85
CA PRO A 86 3.40 10.33 -18.28
C PRO A 86 2.33 10.19 -17.20
N ASP A 87 2.32 11.15 -16.28
CA ASP A 87 1.36 11.17 -15.19
C ASP A 87 -0.08 11.41 -15.65
N THR A 88 -1.00 10.72 -14.98
CA THR A 88 -2.44 10.99 -15.03
C THR A 88 -2.85 11.92 -13.88
N ALA A 89 -4.09 12.41 -13.88
CA ALA A 89 -4.63 13.17 -12.75
C ALA A 89 -4.54 12.40 -11.42
N ALA A 90 -4.60 11.06 -11.46
CA ALA A 90 -4.48 10.22 -10.29
C ALA A 90 -3.04 10.04 -9.81
N THR A 91 -2.03 10.08 -10.69
CA THR A 91 -0.62 9.79 -10.34
C THR A 91 0.22 11.03 -10.06
N ARG A 92 -0.25 12.21 -10.48
CA ARG A 92 0.38 13.49 -10.14
C ARG A 92 0.65 13.63 -8.64
N PRO A 93 1.83 14.15 -8.25
CA PRO A 93 2.17 14.36 -6.84
C PRO A 93 1.11 15.15 -6.08
N LEU A 94 0.80 14.74 -4.86
CA LEU A 94 -0.03 15.53 -3.93
C LEU A 94 0.73 16.78 -3.41
N SER A 95 2.05 16.72 -3.41
CA SER A 95 2.96 17.80 -3.05
C SER A 95 4.33 17.55 -3.68
N ASP A 96 5.11 18.61 -3.86
CA ASP A 96 6.49 18.54 -4.39
C ASP A 96 7.51 18.07 -3.35
N ARG A 97 7.08 17.94 -2.09
CA ARG A 97 7.91 17.48 -0.96
C ARG A 97 7.11 16.57 -0.04
N ASP A 98 7.83 15.81 0.78
CA ASP A 98 7.21 15.02 1.84
C ASP A 98 6.49 15.96 2.82
N CYS A 99 5.19 15.73 3.04
CA CYS A 99 4.36 16.54 3.92
C CYS A 99 3.22 15.72 4.53
N THR A 100 2.53 16.31 5.50
CA THR A 100 1.36 15.70 6.15
C THR A 100 0.08 16.39 5.70
N PHE A 101 -0.97 15.61 5.48
CA PHE A 101 -2.31 16.11 5.18
C PHE A 101 -3.28 15.82 6.32
N ASN A 102 -4.26 16.70 6.51
CA ASN A 102 -5.44 16.34 7.29
C ASN A 102 -6.23 15.28 6.50
N GLY A 103 -6.37 14.08 7.07
CA GLY A 103 -6.99 12.95 6.37
C GLY A 103 -8.44 13.18 5.95
N ARG A 104 -9.24 13.93 6.74
CA ARG A 104 -10.63 14.27 6.39
C ARG A 104 -10.70 15.25 5.24
N MET A 105 -9.86 16.30 5.25
CA MET A 105 -9.80 17.26 4.15
C MET A 105 -9.34 16.58 2.87
N LEU A 106 -8.28 15.77 2.93
CA LEU A 106 -7.80 15.01 1.79
C LEU A 106 -8.90 14.07 1.28
N GLY A 107 -9.53 13.29 2.15
CA GLY A 107 -10.62 12.39 1.78
C GLY A 107 -11.78 13.11 1.08
N ASN A 108 -12.21 14.26 1.61
CA ASN A 108 -13.24 15.09 0.97
C ASN A 108 -12.82 15.54 -0.44
N GLU A 109 -11.58 15.97 -0.61
CA GLU A 109 -11.06 16.39 -1.91
C GLU A 109 -11.06 15.24 -2.92
N LEU A 110 -10.62 14.04 -2.52
CA LEU A 110 -10.63 12.86 -3.39
C LEU A 110 -12.05 12.48 -3.82
N LEU A 111 -13.04 12.63 -2.93
CA LEU A 111 -14.45 12.35 -3.24
C LEU A 111 -15.04 13.39 -4.18
N LEU A 112 -14.79 14.68 -3.94
CA LEU A 112 -15.25 15.78 -4.80
C LEU A 112 -14.67 15.66 -6.21
N GLN A 113 -13.39 15.34 -6.31
CA GLN A 113 -12.73 15.15 -7.60
C GLN A 113 -13.03 13.79 -8.24
N SER A 114 -13.48 12.81 -7.44
CA SER A 114 -13.60 11.40 -7.84
C SER A 114 -12.30 10.81 -8.40
N ILE A 115 -11.15 11.22 -7.83
CA ILE A 115 -9.81 10.79 -8.28
C ILE A 115 -9.03 10.25 -7.07
N ASN A 116 -8.58 9.00 -7.14
CA ASN A 116 -7.74 8.40 -6.11
C ASN A 116 -6.25 8.80 -6.27
N ARG A 117 -5.88 9.94 -5.67
CA ARG A 117 -4.48 10.39 -5.59
C ARG A 117 -3.69 9.78 -4.44
N VAL A 118 -4.35 9.13 -3.47
CA VAL A 118 -3.69 8.36 -2.41
C VAL A 118 -3.09 7.07 -2.98
N GLY A 119 -3.76 6.47 -3.95
CA GLY A 119 -3.31 5.31 -4.68
C GLY A 119 -3.86 3.98 -4.19
N GLU A 120 -3.43 2.95 -4.90
CA GLU A 120 -3.72 1.54 -4.70
C GLU A 120 -2.94 0.96 -3.50
N PRO A 121 -3.22 -0.29 -3.07
CA PRO A 121 -2.57 -0.87 -1.89
C PRO A 121 -1.03 -0.87 -1.93
N SER A 122 -0.42 -0.96 -3.12
CA SER A 122 1.02 -0.85 -3.32
C SER A 122 1.60 0.53 -3.00
N ALA A 123 0.79 1.59 -3.06
CA ALA A 123 1.23 2.95 -2.78
C ALA A 123 1.27 3.29 -1.29
N VAL A 124 0.54 2.53 -0.46
CA VAL A 124 0.28 2.90 0.93
C VAL A 124 0.98 1.98 1.94
N MET A 125 1.13 2.49 3.17
CA MET A 125 1.58 1.74 4.33
C MET A 125 0.81 2.22 5.57
N PHE A 126 0.45 1.30 6.45
CA PHE A 126 -0.22 1.60 7.71
C PHE A 126 0.30 0.70 8.83
N ARG A 127 0.02 1.07 10.09
CA ARG A 127 0.30 0.20 11.24
C ARG A 127 -0.70 -0.94 11.28
N HIS A 128 -0.22 -2.15 11.51
CA HIS A 128 -1.08 -3.33 11.65
C HIS A 128 -2.12 -3.15 12.76
N SER A 129 -1.74 -2.52 13.87
CA SER A 129 -2.61 -2.23 15.02
C SER A 129 -3.73 -1.24 14.74
N ASP A 130 -3.61 -0.42 13.69
CA ASP A 130 -4.55 0.68 13.45
C ASP A 130 -5.70 0.25 12.51
N VAL A 131 -5.66 -0.97 11.97
CA VAL A 131 -6.62 -1.46 10.97
C VAL A 131 -7.50 -2.57 11.51
N SER A 132 -8.80 -2.43 11.30
CA SER A 132 -9.78 -3.51 11.42
C SER A 132 -10.24 -3.99 10.05
N LEU A 133 -10.54 -5.29 9.98
CA LEU A 133 -11.23 -5.88 8.83
C LEU A 133 -12.75 -5.74 9.05
N SER A 134 -13.49 -5.42 7.99
CA SER A 134 -14.95 -5.39 7.99
C SER A 134 -15.49 -6.00 6.70
N SER A 135 -16.75 -6.41 6.69
CA SER A 135 -17.39 -6.96 5.48
C SER A 135 -17.47 -5.94 4.33
N ASP A 136 -17.60 -4.65 4.66
CA ASP A 136 -17.98 -3.62 3.69
C ASP A 136 -16.79 -2.78 3.17
N THR A 137 -15.62 -2.96 3.77
CA THR A 137 -14.39 -2.33 3.28
C THR A 137 -13.19 -3.24 3.51
N LEU A 138 -12.25 -3.18 2.57
CA LEU A 138 -11.03 -3.97 2.63
C LEU A 138 -10.21 -3.67 3.88
N PHE A 139 -10.00 -2.38 4.18
CA PHE A 139 -9.28 -1.91 5.35
C PHE A 139 -9.93 -0.66 5.91
N ARG A 140 -10.21 -0.67 7.22
CA ARG A 140 -10.63 0.52 7.96
C ARG A 140 -9.58 0.87 8.99
N ILE A 141 -8.99 2.06 8.87
CA ILE A 141 -8.17 2.63 9.95
C ILE A 141 -9.14 3.14 11.04
N VAL A 142 -8.99 2.65 12.27
CA VAL A 142 -9.94 2.87 13.39
C VAL A 142 -9.43 3.84 14.47
N ARG A 143 -8.50 4.71 14.10
CA ARG A 143 -7.87 5.66 15.02
C ARG A 143 -8.48 7.05 14.96
#